data_AF-A0A503AJG5-F1
#
_entry.id   AF-A0A503AJG5-F1
#
_cell.length_a   1.000
_cell.length_b   1.000
_cell.length_c   1.000
_cell.angle_alpha   90.00
_cell.angle_beta   90.00
_cell.angle_gamma   90.00
#
_symmetry.space_group_name_H-M   'P 1'
#
loop_
_entity.id
_entity.type
_entity.pdbx_description
1 polymer ?
#
loop_
_entity_poly.entity_id
_entity_poly.type
_entity_poly.pdbx_seq_one_letter_code
_entity_poly.pdbx_strand_id
1 'polypeptide(L)'
;MGKPPYDQRTDIERLRSQWTKLTGLHNRNEASAAIVRCATAAEIAANFAIRTEFSRRTQFDARVVDGFLIWANGLDGKMNRLILPICFNGVKSAEFKRLQTAAKRIHEVRNEIVHRGVFSDPEDAEFIVGQSREFIETLVHRYDDTFRLPKASSRTRSRK
;
A
#
# COMPACT_ATOMS: atom_id res chain seq x y z
N MET A 1 4.23 -1.65 28.01
CA MET A 1 4.72 -0.59 27.10
C MET A 1 3.69 -0.37 26.00
N GLY A 2 3.31 0.88 25.73
CA GLY A 2 2.34 1.21 24.67
C GLY A 2 2.95 1.13 23.26
N LYS A 3 2.11 1.06 22.22
CA LYS A 3 2.58 1.15 20.83
C LYS A 3 3.12 2.56 20.55
N PRO A 4 4.22 2.71 19.79
CA PRO A 4 4.74 4.04 19.44
C PRO A 4 3.68 4.88 18.71
N PRO A 5 3.73 6.22 18.85
CA PRO A 5 2.97 7.16 18.03
C PRO A 5 3.10 6.83 16.55
N TYR A 6 2.04 7.09 15.76
CA TYR A 6 2.01 6.67 14.35
C TYR A 6 3.19 7.22 13.54
N ASP A 7 3.58 8.47 13.80
CA ASP A 7 4.66 9.13 13.08
C ASP A 7 6.05 8.62 13.49
N GLN A 8 6.15 7.85 14.59
CA GLN A 8 7.39 7.22 15.04
C GLN A 8 7.49 5.75 14.58
N ARG A 9 6.48 5.22 13.89
CA ARG A 9 6.47 3.85 13.37
C ARG A 9 7.31 3.71 12.10
N THR A 10 7.94 2.56 11.97
CA THR A 10 8.54 2.09 10.71
C THR A 10 7.48 1.92 9.62
N ASP A 11 7.90 1.85 8.36
CA ASP A 11 6.96 1.67 7.24
C ASP A 11 6.16 0.36 7.37
N ILE A 12 6.80 -0.74 7.81
CA ILE A 12 6.11 -2.03 8.06
C ILE A 12 5.08 -1.92 9.17
N GLU A 13 5.39 -1.21 10.27
CA GLU A 13 4.43 -0.99 11.35
C GLU A 13 3.27 -0.10 10.92
N ARG A 14 3.54 0.97 10.14
CA ARG A 14 2.51 1.85 9.57
C ARG A 14 1.61 1.09 8.61
N LEU A 15 2.20 0.23 7.76
CA LEU A 15 1.50 -0.65 6.83
C LEU A 15 0.55 -1.58 7.57
N ARG A 16 1.04 -2.32 8.58
CA ARG A 16 0.21 -3.21 9.43
C ARG A 16 -0.90 -2.45 10.15
N SER A 17 -0.63 -1.21 10.58
CA SER A 17 -1.61 -0.35 11.24
C SER A 17 -2.74 0.07 10.30
N GLN A 18 -2.41 0.50 9.07
CA GLN A 18 -3.40 0.81 8.05
C GLN A 18 -4.21 -0.44 7.70
N TRP A 19 -3.57 -1.60 7.55
CA TRP A 19 -4.25 -2.85 7.21
C TRP A 19 -5.22 -3.34 8.31
N THR A 20 -4.85 -3.16 9.57
CA THR A 20 -5.72 -3.49 10.71
C THR A 20 -6.94 -2.55 10.74
N LYS A 21 -6.73 -1.25 10.51
CA LYS A 21 -7.82 -0.28 10.46
C LYS A 21 -8.76 -0.54 9.28
N LEU A 22 -8.18 -0.79 8.10
CA LEU A 22 -8.86 -1.23 6.88
C LEU A 22 -9.78 -2.42 7.17
N THR A 23 -9.23 -3.49 7.74
CA THR A 23 -9.99 -4.72 8.04
C THR A 23 -11.23 -4.40 8.87
N GLY A 24 -11.09 -3.55 9.89
CA GLY A 24 -12.23 -3.13 10.71
C GLY A 24 -13.30 -2.35 9.93
N LEU A 25 -12.90 -1.49 9.00
CA LEU A 25 -13.80 -0.69 8.15
C LEU A 25 -14.55 -1.59 7.17
N HIS A 26 -13.81 -2.48 6.51
CA HIS A 26 -14.36 -3.45 5.57
C HIS A 26 -15.43 -4.33 6.24
N ASN A 27 -15.13 -4.87 7.42
CA ASN A 27 -16.09 -5.65 8.22
C ASN A 27 -17.35 -4.89 8.66
N ARG A 28 -17.35 -3.55 8.60
CA ARG A 28 -18.51 -2.71 8.91
C ARG A 28 -19.19 -2.18 7.65
N ASN A 29 -18.82 -2.69 6.47
CA ASN A 29 -19.28 -2.22 5.16
C ASN A 29 -19.03 -0.72 4.93
N GLU A 30 -17.97 -0.16 5.53
CA GLU A 30 -17.52 1.20 5.26
C GLU A 30 -16.60 1.20 4.03
N ALA A 31 -17.17 0.85 2.87
CA ALA A 31 -16.46 0.54 1.62
C ALA A 31 -15.49 1.64 1.16
N SER A 32 -15.97 2.87 0.98
CA SER A 32 -15.13 4.00 0.55
C SER A 32 -13.96 4.26 1.52
N ALA A 33 -14.23 4.22 2.83
CA ALA A 33 -13.18 4.42 3.84
C ALA A 33 -12.16 3.28 3.85
N ALA A 34 -12.62 2.04 3.62
CA ALA A 34 -11.73 0.89 3.47
C ALA A 34 -10.80 1.10 2.25
N ILE A 35 -11.35 1.45 1.09
CA ILE A 35 -10.55 1.66 -0.14
C ILE A 35 -9.48 2.75 0.04
N VAL A 36 -9.82 3.87 0.70
CA VAL A 36 -8.82 4.93 1.00
C VAL A 36 -7.67 4.40 1.86
N ARG A 37 -7.97 3.55 2.84
CA ARG A 37 -6.94 2.92 3.70
C ARG A 37 -6.12 1.88 2.94
N CYS A 38 -6.73 1.16 2.01
CA CYS A 38 -6.05 0.25 1.07
C CYS A 38 -5.01 0.99 0.24
N ALA A 39 -5.41 2.09 -0.40
CA ALA A 39 -4.50 2.89 -1.20
C ALA A 39 -3.35 3.47 -0.37
N THR A 40 -3.64 3.91 0.86
CA THR A 40 -2.61 4.36 1.80
C THR A 40 -1.63 3.24 2.16
N ALA A 41 -2.13 2.03 2.42
CA ALA A 41 -1.30 0.86 2.70
C ALA A 41 -0.41 0.47 1.50
N ALA A 42 -0.96 0.45 0.28
CA ALA A 42 -0.20 0.20 -0.95
C ALA A 42 0.91 1.24 -1.14
N GLU A 43 0.64 2.51 -0.88
CA GLU A 43 1.63 3.57 -0.97
C GLU A 43 2.74 3.44 0.08
N ILE A 44 2.42 3.03 1.31
CA ILE A 44 3.43 2.75 2.34
C ILE A 44 4.31 1.55 1.92
N ALA A 45 3.72 0.50 1.33
CA ALA A 45 4.49 -0.63 0.82
C ALA A 45 5.46 -0.20 -0.31
N ALA A 46 5.02 0.69 -1.20
CA ALA A 46 5.88 1.31 -2.20
C ALA A 46 7.05 2.10 -1.56
N ASN A 47 6.75 2.93 -0.55
CA ASN A 47 7.78 3.67 0.18
C ASN A 47 8.80 2.73 0.84
N PHE A 48 8.34 1.64 1.47
CA PHE A 48 9.20 0.64 2.08
C PHE A 48 10.16 0.02 1.06
N ALA A 49 9.65 -0.45 -0.09
CA ALA A 49 10.47 -1.03 -1.14
C ALA A 49 11.51 -0.03 -1.66
N ILE A 50 11.10 1.22 -1.91
CA ILE A 50 11.98 2.28 -2.39
C ILE A 50 13.10 2.58 -1.38
N ARG A 51 12.74 2.79 -0.10
CA ARG A 51 13.71 3.08 0.97
C ARG A 51 14.68 1.92 1.18
N THR A 52 14.18 0.68 1.11
CA THR A 52 15.02 -0.51 1.25
C THR A 52 15.97 -0.67 0.06
N GLU A 53 15.54 -0.39 -1.16
CA GLU A 53 16.42 -0.46 -2.32
C GLU A 53 17.50 0.63 -2.29
N PHE A 54 17.14 1.87 -1.93
CA PHE A 54 18.11 2.96 -1.81
C PHE A 54 19.13 2.70 -0.72
N SER A 55 18.72 2.16 0.44
CA SER A 55 19.67 1.82 1.52
C SER A 55 20.64 0.71 1.12
N ARG A 56 20.22 -0.21 0.23
CA ARG A 56 21.09 -1.28 -0.30
C ARG A 56 22.06 -0.79 -1.37
N ARG A 57 21.69 0.23 -2.16
CA ARG A 57 22.46 0.66 -3.35
C ARG A 57 23.22 1.96 -3.19
N THR A 58 22.92 2.76 -2.18
CA THR A 58 23.42 4.13 -2.05
C THR A 58 23.76 4.47 -0.60
N GLN A 59 24.40 5.62 -0.40
CA GLN A 59 24.65 6.21 0.93
C GLN A 59 23.73 7.41 1.19
N PHE A 60 22.60 7.53 0.49
CA PHE A 60 21.68 8.63 0.70
C PHE A 60 21.09 8.60 2.10
N ASP A 61 21.06 9.77 2.75
CA ASP A 61 20.36 9.91 4.01
C ASP A 61 18.84 9.84 3.81
N ALA A 62 18.10 9.62 4.89
CA ALA A 62 16.65 9.49 4.84
C ALA A 62 15.95 10.73 4.26
N ARG A 63 16.51 11.94 4.45
CA ARG A 63 15.91 13.20 3.95
C ARG A 63 15.99 13.28 2.44
N VAL A 64 17.11 12.84 1.85
CA VAL A 64 17.27 12.79 0.39
C VAL A 64 16.25 11.81 -0.20
N VAL A 65 16.14 10.60 0.37
CA VAL A 65 15.17 9.60 -0.09
C VAL A 65 13.73 10.11 0.06
N ASP A 66 13.41 10.81 1.15
CA ASP A 66 12.09 11.42 1.37
C ASP A 66 11.80 12.51 0.32
N GLY A 67 12.81 13.29 -0.08
CA GLY A 67 12.71 14.21 -1.21
C GLY A 67 12.31 13.51 -2.51
N PHE A 68 12.90 12.35 -2.81
CA PHE A 68 12.51 11.55 -3.97
C PHE A 68 11.09 11.00 -3.86
N LEU A 69 10.67 10.52 -2.68
CA LEU A 69 9.31 10.04 -2.45
C LEU A 69 8.27 11.14 -2.66
N ILE A 70 8.56 12.36 -2.19
CA ILE A 70 7.71 13.54 -2.40
C ILE A 70 7.65 13.91 -3.89
N TRP A 71 8.80 13.97 -4.56
CA TRP A 71 8.88 14.28 -5.99
C TRP A 71 8.13 13.27 -6.87
N ALA A 72 8.19 11.98 -6.52
CA ALA A 72 7.51 10.95 -7.28
C ALA A 72 5.98 11.13 -7.21
N ASN A 73 5.45 11.54 -6.06
CA ASN A 73 4.06 11.85 -5.75
C ASN A 73 3.04 10.74 -6.10
N GLY A 74 2.35 10.22 -5.08
CA GLY A 74 1.33 9.20 -5.24
C GLY A 74 1.87 7.84 -5.73
N LEU A 75 0.97 6.87 -5.82
CA LEU A 75 1.34 5.47 -6.11
C LEU A 75 1.81 5.27 -7.55
N ASP A 76 1.12 5.82 -8.56
CA ASP A 76 1.54 5.68 -9.97
C ASP A 76 2.90 6.34 -10.21
N GLY A 77 3.11 7.55 -9.67
CA GLY A 77 4.38 8.26 -9.75
C GLY A 77 5.53 7.46 -9.13
N LYS A 78 5.31 6.86 -7.96
CA LYS A 78 6.29 5.96 -7.31
C LYS A 78 6.59 4.72 -8.14
N MET A 79 5.59 4.11 -8.76
CA MET A 79 5.78 2.94 -9.63
C MET A 79 6.68 3.27 -10.83
N ASN A 80 6.39 4.38 -11.51
CA ASN A 80 7.04 4.73 -12.78
C ASN A 80 8.41 5.39 -12.58
N ARG A 81 8.52 6.29 -11.61
CA ARG A 81 9.70 7.15 -11.43
C ARG A 81 10.76 6.57 -10.51
N LEU A 82 10.36 5.67 -9.59
CA LEU A 82 11.26 5.12 -8.57
C LEU A 82 11.32 3.60 -8.65
N ILE A 83 10.22 2.88 -8.46
CA ILE A 83 10.22 1.41 -8.39
C ILE A 83 10.72 0.79 -9.69
N LEU A 84 10.26 1.23 -10.86
CA LEU A 84 10.75 0.72 -12.14
C LEU A 84 12.28 0.85 -12.28
N PRO A 85 12.88 2.06 -12.16
CA PRO A 85 14.32 2.19 -12.31
C PRO A 85 15.12 1.50 -11.20
N ILE A 86 14.72 1.58 -9.93
CA ILE A 86 15.56 1.12 -8.81
C ILE A 86 15.31 -0.35 -8.43
N CYS A 87 14.05 -0.78 -8.35
CA CYS A 87 13.70 -2.14 -7.90
C CYS A 87 13.68 -3.14 -9.06
N PHE A 88 13.48 -2.67 -10.30
CA PHE A 88 13.38 -3.50 -11.51
C PHE A 88 14.45 -3.17 -12.57
N ASN A 89 15.44 -2.34 -12.25
CA ASN A 89 16.52 -1.95 -13.16
C ASN A 89 16.03 -1.40 -14.52
N GLY A 90 14.88 -0.70 -14.52
CA GLY A 90 14.25 -0.16 -15.72
C GLY A 90 13.51 -1.18 -16.59
N VAL A 91 13.51 -2.46 -16.22
CA VAL A 91 12.90 -3.53 -17.02
C VAL A 91 11.41 -3.66 -16.69
N LYS A 92 10.56 -3.48 -17.70
CA LYS A 92 9.10 -3.69 -17.60
C LYS A 92 8.75 -5.18 -17.67
N SER A 93 9.21 -5.94 -16.68
CA SER A 93 8.92 -7.38 -16.55
C SER A 93 7.41 -7.64 -16.41
N ALA A 94 6.99 -8.90 -16.60
CA ALA A 94 5.59 -9.28 -16.39
C ALA A 94 5.12 -8.98 -14.95
N GLU A 95 5.99 -9.20 -13.95
CA GLU A 95 5.71 -8.85 -12.56
C GLU A 95 5.53 -7.34 -12.38
N PHE A 96 6.44 -6.53 -12.93
CA PHE A 96 6.31 -5.07 -12.85
C PHE A 96 5.01 -4.58 -13.49
N LYS A 97 4.65 -5.12 -14.67
CA LYS A 97 3.40 -4.76 -15.35
C LYS A 97 2.17 -5.12 -14.51
N ARG A 98 2.16 -6.28 -13.85
CA ARG A 98 1.07 -6.65 -12.92
C ARG A 98 0.97 -5.67 -11.75
N LEU A 99 2.10 -5.37 -11.10
CA LEU A 99 2.15 -4.40 -10.00
C LEU A 99 1.70 -3.00 -10.45
N GLN A 100 2.14 -2.56 -11.63
CA GLN A 100 1.78 -1.26 -12.20
C GLN A 100 0.27 -1.18 -12.49
N THR A 101 -0.32 -2.23 -13.06
CA THR A 101 -1.77 -2.29 -13.31
C THR A 101 -2.56 -2.24 -12.01
N ALA A 102 -2.16 -3.02 -10.99
CA ALA A 102 -2.80 -2.99 -9.67
C ALA A 102 -2.69 -1.60 -9.02
N ALA A 103 -1.49 -1.00 -9.05
CA ALA A 103 -1.24 0.33 -8.53
C ALA A 103 -2.12 1.41 -9.19
N LYS A 104 -2.27 1.38 -10.52
CA LYS A 104 -3.14 2.30 -11.25
C LYS A 104 -4.59 2.17 -10.81
N ARG A 105 -5.10 0.93 -10.75
CA ARG A 105 -6.49 0.68 -10.33
C ARG A 105 -6.75 1.17 -8.90
N ILE A 106 -5.85 0.89 -7.97
CA ILE A 106 -5.95 1.35 -6.58
C ILE A 106 -5.95 2.89 -6.50
N HIS A 107 -5.07 3.53 -7.27
CA HIS A 107 -4.97 4.99 -7.31
C HIS A 107 -6.22 5.64 -7.90
N GLU A 108 -6.72 5.13 -9.02
CA GLU A 108 -7.94 5.61 -9.68
C GLU A 108 -9.13 5.56 -8.72
N VAL A 109 -9.45 4.39 -8.15
CA VAL A 109 -10.62 4.25 -7.26
C VAL A 109 -10.48 5.12 -6.00
N ARG A 110 -9.27 5.28 -5.45
CA ARG A 110 -9.06 6.23 -4.34
C ARG A 110 -9.34 7.67 -4.76
N ASN A 111 -8.93 8.08 -5.97
CA ASN A 111 -9.17 9.44 -6.45
C ASN A 111 -10.65 9.71 -6.72
N GLU A 112 -11.38 8.71 -7.23
CA GLU A 112 -12.84 8.75 -7.34
C GLU A 112 -13.51 9.11 -6.03
N ILE A 113 -13.15 8.39 -4.97
CA ILE A 113 -13.73 8.58 -3.65
C ILE A 113 -13.34 9.94 -3.08
N VAL A 114 -12.05 10.27 -3.08
CA VAL A 114 -11.53 11.45 -2.36
C VAL A 114 -11.79 12.76 -3.10
N HIS A 115 -11.72 12.77 -4.43
CA HIS A 115 -11.84 14.00 -5.22
C HIS A 115 -13.22 14.16 -5.87
N ARG A 116 -13.88 13.07 -6.25
CA ARG A 116 -15.21 13.12 -6.88
C ARG A 116 -16.36 12.79 -5.92
N GLY A 117 -16.05 12.37 -4.69
CA GLY A 117 -17.06 12.03 -3.68
C GLY A 117 -17.85 10.77 -4.02
N VAL A 118 -17.31 9.90 -4.89
CA VAL A 118 -17.97 8.67 -5.31
C VAL A 118 -18.06 7.69 -4.14
N PHE A 119 -19.24 7.13 -3.93
CA PHE A 119 -19.43 6.01 -3.00
C PHE A 119 -19.06 4.71 -3.69
N SER A 120 -18.42 3.81 -2.96
CA SER A 120 -18.18 2.44 -3.41
C SER A 120 -19.09 1.48 -2.66
N ASP A 121 -19.39 0.35 -3.28
CA ASP A 121 -20.13 -0.74 -2.67
C ASP A 121 -19.19 -1.78 -2.02
N PRO A 122 -19.73 -2.74 -1.24
CA PRO A 122 -18.93 -3.78 -0.60
C PRO A 122 -18.19 -4.73 -1.56
N GLU A 123 -18.71 -4.96 -2.77
CA GLU A 123 -18.11 -5.87 -3.75
C GLU A 123 -16.87 -5.22 -4.36
N ASP A 124 -16.98 -3.95 -4.76
CA ASP A 124 -15.86 -3.10 -5.17
C ASP A 124 -14.79 -3.03 -4.06
N ALA A 125 -15.20 -2.86 -2.81
CA ALA A 125 -14.28 -2.81 -1.69
C ALA A 125 -13.53 -4.14 -1.48
N GLU A 126 -14.22 -5.28 -1.53
CA GLU A 126 -13.59 -6.61 -1.45
C GLU A 126 -12.57 -6.80 -2.57
N PHE A 127 -12.95 -6.47 -3.81
CA PHE A 127 -12.07 -6.59 -4.96
C PHE A 127 -10.80 -5.74 -4.81
N ILE A 128 -10.94 -4.45 -4.44
CA ILE A 128 -9.81 -3.55 -4.25
C ILE A 128 -8.96 -3.95 -3.05
N VAL A 129 -9.55 -4.48 -1.97
CA VAL A 129 -8.83 -5.05 -0.83
C VAL A 129 -7.98 -6.24 -1.26
N GLY A 130 -8.53 -7.17 -2.03
CA GLY A 130 -7.80 -8.31 -2.58
C GLY A 130 -6.63 -7.89 -3.45
N GLN A 131 -6.86 -7.00 -4.41
CA GLN A 131 -5.81 -6.45 -5.28
C GLN A 131 -4.72 -5.70 -4.50
N SER A 132 -5.11 -4.91 -3.49
CA SER A 132 -4.15 -4.22 -2.62
C SER A 132 -3.31 -5.20 -1.83
N ARG A 133 -3.89 -6.30 -1.35
CA ARG A 133 -3.17 -7.35 -0.62
C ARG A 133 -2.08 -7.96 -1.49
N GLU A 134 -2.47 -8.42 -2.68
CA GLU A 134 -1.55 -9.04 -3.63
C GLU A 134 -0.42 -8.08 -4.02
N PHE A 135 -0.75 -6.82 -4.31
CA PHE A 135 0.23 -5.78 -4.60
C PHE A 135 1.23 -5.61 -3.45
N ILE A 136 0.73 -5.45 -2.22
CA ILE A 136 1.57 -5.21 -1.04
C ILE A 136 2.47 -6.43 -0.77
N GLU A 137 1.91 -7.63 -0.71
CA GLU A 137 2.66 -8.84 -0.39
C GLU A 137 3.72 -9.11 -1.46
N THR A 138 3.38 -9.03 -2.74
CA THR A 138 4.33 -9.19 -3.86
C THR A 138 5.49 -8.20 -3.75
N LEU A 139 5.20 -6.92 -3.47
CA LEU A 139 6.23 -5.89 -3.42
C LEU A 139 7.13 -6.02 -2.18
N VAL A 140 6.54 -6.32 -1.01
CA VAL A 140 7.29 -6.46 0.25
C VAL A 140 8.11 -7.75 0.29
N HIS A 141 7.63 -8.86 -0.29
CA HIS A 141 8.35 -10.14 -0.33
C HIS A 141 9.65 -10.10 -1.10
N ARG A 142 9.88 -9.07 -1.93
CA ARG A 142 11.19 -8.81 -2.55
C ARG A 142 12.29 -8.48 -1.52
N TYR A 143 11.90 -8.12 -0.30
CA TYR A 143 12.78 -7.65 0.77
C TYR A 143 12.60 -8.37 2.11
N ASP A 144 11.39 -8.88 2.38
CA ASP A 144 11.04 -9.68 3.56
C ASP A 144 10.06 -10.77 3.15
N ASP A 145 10.58 -11.98 2.92
CA ASP A 145 9.81 -13.16 2.49
C ASP A 145 8.88 -13.72 3.58
N THR A 146 9.12 -13.35 4.85
CA THR A 146 8.30 -13.73 6.00
C THR A 146 7.11 -12.79 6.22
N PHE A 147 7.11 -11.62 5.58
CA PHE A 147 6.07 -10.62 5.77
C PHE A 147 4.69 -11.17 5.40
N ARG A 148 3.70 -11.05 6.28
CA ARG A 148 2.31 -11.35 5.94
C ARG A 148 1.40 -10.26 6.48
N LEU A 149 0.40 -9.88 5.69
CA LEU A 149 -0.65 -9.01 6.19
C LEU A 149 -1.56 -9.81 7.13
N PRO A 150 -2.09 -9.20 8.21
CA PRO A 150 -3.12 -9.83 9.02
C PRO A 150 -4.28 -10.31 8.15
N LYS A 151 -4.84 -11.48 8.45
CA LYS A 151 -6.09 -11.90 7.81
C LYS A 151 -7.17 -10.86 8.11
N ALA A 152 -7.98 -10.53 7.11
CA ALA A 152 -9.19 -9.77 7.37
C ALA A 152 -10.05 -10.63 8.30
N SER A 153 -10.19 -10.23 9.56
CA SER A 153 -10.96 -11.00 10.54
C SER A 153 -12.42 -11.01 10.09
N SER A 154 -12.92 -12.14 9.59
CA SER A 154 -14.36 -12.34 9.48
C SER A 154 -14.93 -12.42 10.90
N ARG A 155 -15.31 -11.28 11.47
CA ARG A 155 -16.20 -11.30 12.64
C ARG A 155 -17.57 -11.69 12.13
N THR A 156 -17.81 -13.00 12.01
CA THR A 156 -19.17 -13.56 11.99
C THR A 156 -19.85 -13.03 13.25
N ARG A 157 -20.69 -12.01 13.10
CA ARG A 157 -21.61 -11.62 14.17
C ARG A 157 -22.61 -12.77 14.28
N SER A 158 -22.40 -13.65 15.25
CA SER A 158 -23.50 -14.42 15.82
C SER A 158 -24.51 -13.38 16.33
N ARG A 159 -25.57 -13.17 15.56
CA ARG A 159 -26.78 -12.50 16.05
C ARG A 159 -27.36 -13.43 17.12
N LYS A 160 -27.28 -13.02 18.38
CA LYS A 160 -28.27 -13.40 19.39
C LYS A 160 -29.35 -12.35 19.39
#